data_AF-A0A7C9EWR4-F1
#
_entry.id   AF-A0A7C9EWR4-F1
#
_cell.length_a   1.000
_cell.length_b   1.000
_cell.length_c   1.000
_cell.angle_alpha   90.00
_cell.angle_beta   90.00
_cell.angle_gamma   90.00
#
_symmetry.space_group_name_H-M   'P 1'
#
loop_
_entity.id
_entity.type
_entity.pdbx_description
1 polymer ?
#
loop_
_entity_poly.entity_id
_entity_poly.type
_entity_poly.pdbx_seq_one_letter_code
_entity_poly.pdbx_strand_id
1 'polypeptide(L)'
;LDSEEAKDRLKVEGKGRLEQWFYSFSDWADTDVCQTRRIWLEIVGLPIQLWSDFNIRSIAAKWGDVVMVDKESTSLESLASAKVLIDTLSMHQIEEEAIIQVEDKGFK
;
A
#
# COMPACT_ATOMS: atom_id res chain seq x y z
N LEU A 1 34.82 31.31 6.05
CA LEU A 1 34.18 30.11 5.48
C LEU A 1 32.76 30.50 5.19
N ASP A 2 32.47 30.72 3.92
CA ASP A 2 31.20 31.27 3.46
C ASP A 2 30.09 30.21 3.64
N SER A 3 28.94 30.63 4.14
CA SER A 3 27.83 29.73 4.52
C SER A 3 27.33 28.89 3.34
N GLU A 4 27.39 29.45 2.13
CA GLU A 4 26.97 28.80 0.89
C GLU A 4 27.96 27.70 0.45
N GLU A 5 29.26 27.93 0.62
CA GLU A 5 30.30 26.97 0.27
C GLU A 5 30.25 25.73 1.18
N ALA A 6 29.85 25.91 2.44
CA ALA A 6 29.61 24.81 3.38
C ALA A 6 28.37 23.96 3.01
N LYS A 7 27.29 24.60 2.52
CA LYS A 7 26.09 23.90 2.04
C LYS A 7 26.37 23.07 0.79
N ASP A 8 27.14 23.60 -0.15
CA ASP A 8 27.49 22.86 -1.37
C ASP A 8 28.32 21.62 -1.08
N ARG A 9 29.28 21.69 -0.15
CA ARG A 9 30.06 20.52 0.28
C ARG A 9 29.19 19.43 0.91
N LEU A 10 28.24 19.84 1.77
CA LEU A 10 27.29 18.91 2.39
C LEU A 10 26.39 18.23 1.36
N LYS A 11 25.94 18.98 0.33
CA LYS A 11 25.15 18.41 -0.78
C LYS A 11 25.95 17.37 -1.55
N VAL A 12 27.20 17.66 -1.92
CA VAL A 12 28.05 16.75 -2.70
C VAL A 12 28.38 15.47 -1.91
N GLU A 13 28.76 15.61 -0.64
CA GLU A 13 29.10 14.46 0.20
C GLU A 13 27.87 13.60 0.54
N GLY A 14 26.73 14.25 0.80
CA GLY A 14 25.44 13.57 0.97
C GLY A 14 25.01 12.83 -0.29
N LYS A 15 25.19 13.44 -1.45
CA LYS A 15 24.87 12.87 -2.76
C LYS A 15 25.62 11.56 -3.01
N GLY A 16 26.93 11.54 -2.79
CA GLY A 16 27.76 10.34 -2.98
C GLY A 16 27.37 9.17 -2.06
N ARG A 17 26.80 9.47 -0.87
CA ARG A 17 26.24 8.42 0.01
C ARG A 17 24.90 7.92 -0.49
N LEU A 18 24.04 8.80 -0.98
CA LEU A 18 22.71 8.42 -1.49
C LEU A 18 22.80 7.55 -2.75
N GLU A 19 23.78 7.79 -3.63
CA GLU A 19 24.06 6.97 -4.81
C GLU A 19 24.35 5.48 -4.49
N GLN A 20 24.71 5.15 -3.25
CA GLN A 20 24.95 3.76 -2.81
C GLN A 20 23.65 3.03 -2.45
N TRP A 21 22.60 3.77 -2.07
CA TRP A 21 21.34 3.21 -1.56
C TRP A 21 20.20 3.29 -2.57
N PHE A 22 20.27 4.25 -3.50
CA PHE A 22 19.22 4.54 -4.46
C PHE A 22 19.70 4.35 -5.88
N TYR A 23 18.85 3.76 -6.73
CA TYR A 23 19.13 3.61 -8.16
C TYR A 23 19.27 4.98 -8.86
N SER A 24 18.45 5.95 -8.45
CA SER A 24 18.48 7.33 -8.94
C SER A 24 17.82 8.27 -7.92
N PHE A 25 18.21 9.53 -7.92
CA PHE A 25 17.49 10.62 -7.26
C PHE A 25 17.59 11.86 -8.13
N SER A 26 16.57 12.69 -8.06
CA SER A 26 16.46 13.98 -8.74
C SER A 26 16.22 15.08 -7.71
N ASP A 27 16.44 16.32 -8.12
CA ASP A 27 15.93 17.44 -7.32
C ASP A 27 14.40 17.38 -7.27
N TRP A 28 13.85 17.81 -6.14
CA TRP A 28 12.40 17.87 -5.94
C TRP A 28 11.76 18.83 -6.95
N ALA A 29 10.74 18.35 -7.65
CA ALA A 29 9.85 19.14 -8.48
C ALA A 29 8.47 19.25 -7.84
N ASP A 30 7.72 20.32 -8.15
CA ASP A 30 6.33 20.48 -7.70
C ASP A 30 5.39 19.38 -8.23
N THR A 31 5.83 18.62 -9.23
CA THR A 31 5.15 17.42 -9.73
C THR A 31 5.38 16.18 -8.88
N ASP A 32 6.37 16.17 -7.98
CA ASP A 32 6.75 15.02 -7.14
C ASP A 32 5.83 14.86 -5.93
N VAL A 33 4.56 15.26 -6.07
CA VAL A 33 3.54 15.04 -5.04
C VAL A 33 2.99 13.63 -5.17
N CYS A 34 3.05 12.89 -4.07
CA CYS A 34 2.47 11.55 -4.02
C CYS A 34 0.93 11.64 -4.11
N GLN A 35 0.38 11.31 -5.27
CA GLN A 35 -1.08 11.37 -5.53
C GLN A 35 -1.83 10.17 -4.94
N THR A 36 -1.11 9.09 -4.64
CA THR A 36 -1.64 7.90 -3.99
C THR A 36 -1.08 7.80 -2.58
N ARG A 37 -1.73 6.97 -1.76
CA ARG A 37 -1.15 6.50 -0.50
C ARG A 37 -1.21 4.99 -0.44
N ARG A 38 -0.23 4.42 0.26
CA ARG A 38 -0.15 2.98 0.52
C ARG A 38 -0.68 2.68 1.91
N ILE A 39 -1.67 1.79 2.01
CA ILE A 39 -2.30 1.44 3.29
C ILE A 39 -2.54 -0.06 3.42
N TRP A 40 -2.60 -0.53 4.66
CA TRP A 40 -3.16 -1.84 4.99
C TRP A 40 -4.68 -1.72 5.12
N LEU A 41 -5.40 -2.41 4.26
CA LEU A 41 -6.83 -2.64 4.36
C LEU A 41 -7.07 -3.94 5.15
N GLU A 42 -7.94 -3.88 6.15
CA GLU A 42 -8.39 -5.03 6.91
C GLU A 42 -9.81 -5.42 6.47
N ILE A 43 -9.98 -6.66 6.03
CA ILE A 43 -11.26 -7.21 5.60
C ILE A 43 -11.73 -8.20 6.68
N VAL A 44 -12.89 -7.94 7.24
CA VAL A 44 -13.49 -8.75 8.31
C VAL A 44 -14.77 -9.41 7.80
N GLY A 45 -15.16 -10.53 8.42
CA GLY A 45 -16.42 -11.21 8.11
C GLY A 45 -16.44 -12.01 6.81
N LEU A 46 -15.28 -12.26 6.19
CA LEU A 46 -15.22 -13.09 4.99
C LEU A 46 -15.71 -14.52 5.29
N PRO A 47 -16.62 -15.06 4.46
CA PRO A 47 -16.93 -16.48 4.53
C PRO A 47 -15.69 -17.34 4.25
N ILE A 48 -15.59 -18.50 4.90
CA ILE A 48 -14.41 -19.38 4.80
C ILE A 48 -14.11 -19.83 3.36
N GLN A 49 -15.14 -20.02 2.53
CA GLN A 49 -14.96 -20.39 1.11
C GLN A 49 -14.31 -19.28 0.28
N LEU A 50 -14.35 -18.03 0.76
CA LEU A 50 -13.71 -16.89 0.11
C LEU A 50 -12.30 -16.62 0.62
N TRP A 51 -11.80 -17.42 1.58
CA TRP A 51 -10.51 -17.21 2.20
C TRP A 51 -9.36 -17.72 1.33
N SER A 52 -9.11 -17.04 0.21
CA SER A 52 -8.02 -17.33 -0.73
C SER A 52 -7.36 -16.03 -1.18
N ASP A 53 -6.06 -16.09 -1.51
CA ASP A 53 -5.32 -14.93 -2.04
C ASP A 53 -6.05 -14.30 -3.24
N PHE A 54 -6.57 -15.12 -4.16
CA PHE A 54 -7.32 -14.66 -5.33
C PHE A 54 -8.58 -13.86 -4.96
N ASN A 55 -9.41 -14.39 -4.06
CA ASN A 55 -10.66 -13.74 -3.66
C ASN A 55 -10.39 -12.48 -2.83
N ILE A 56 -9.45 -12.55 -1.89
CA ILE A 56 -9.05 -11.41 -1.06
C ILE A 56 -8.55 -10.26 -1.93
N ARG A 57 -7.70 -10.54 -2.93
CA ARG A 57 -7.26 -9.54 -3.92
C ARG A 57 -8.43 -8.95 -4.71
N SER A 58 -9.33 -9.80 -5.19
CA SER A 58 -10.48 -9.36 -5.98
C SER A 58 -11.41 -8.43 -5.21
N ILE A 59 -11.61 -8.68 -3.91
CA ILE A 59 -12.40 -7.83 -3.03
C ILE A 59 -11.68 -6.52 -2.74
N ALA A 60 -10.40 -6.58 -2.37
CA ALA A 60 -9.60 -5.39 -2.06
C ALA A 60 -9.44 -4.43 -3.25
N ALA A 61 -9.47 -4.96 -4.48
CA ALA A 61 -9.39 -4.18 -5.71
C ALA A 61 -10.48 -3.10 -5.85
N LYS A 62 -11.59 -3.21 -5.10
CA LYS A 62 -12.61 -2.15 -5.01
C LYS A 62 -12.04 -0.82 -4.49
N TRP A 63 -11.02 -0.86 -3.63
CA TRP A 63 -10.51 0.32 -2.91
C TRP A 63 -9.15 0.80 -3.40
N GLY A 64 -8.48 0.07 -4.27
CA GLY A 64 -7.18 0.45 -4.81
C GLY A 64 -6.44 -0.69 -5.50
N ASP A 65 -5.25 -0.40 -6.00
CA ASP A 65 -4.37 -1.37 -6.64
C ASP A 65 -3.73 -2.27 -5.58
N VAL A 66 -3.90 -3.59 -5.70
CA VAL A 66 -3.39 -4.53 -4.71
C VAL A 66 -1.89 -4.77 -4.88
N VAL A 67 -1.12 -4.39 -3.86
CA VAL A 67 0.33 -4.58 -3.81
C VAL A 67 0.67 -5.97 -3.27
N MET A 68 0.08 -6.36 -2.14
CA MET A 68 0.29 -7.67 -1.53
C MET A 68 -0.84 -8.06 -0.59
N VAL A 69 -1.08 -9.37 -0.48
CA VAL A 69 -1.88 -9.94 0.61
C VAL A 69 -0.92 -10.41 1.69
N ASP A 70 -1.26 -10.15 2.95
CA ASP A 70 -0.47 -10.64 4.07
C ASP A 70 -0.48 -12.18 4.11
N LYS A 71 0.67 -12.78 4.46
CA LYS A 71 0.83 -14.23 4.38
C LYS A 71 -0.06 -14.96 5.38
N GLU A 72 -0.20 -14.42 6.60
CA GLU A 72 -1.04 -15.01 7.65
C GLU A 72 -2.52 -15.00 7.24
N SER A 73 -2.93 -14.02 6.43
CA SER A 73 -4.28 -13.94 5.87
C SER A 73 -4.59 -15.08 4.88
N THR A 74 -3.58 -15.81 4.42
CA THR A 74 -3.72 -16.96 3.50
C THR A 74 -3.35 -18.30 4.11
N SER A 75 -2.75 -18.33 5.31
CA SER A 75 -2.32 -19.57 5.97
C SER A 75 -3.48 -20.34 6.62
N LEU A 76 -4.68 -19.76 6.66
CA LEU A 76 -5.87 -20.26 7.37
C LEU A 76 -5.67 -20.48 8.88
N GLU A 77 -4.55 -20.02 9.44
CA GLU A 77 -4.26 -20.11 10.88
C GLU A 77 -5.08 -19.10 11.68
N SER A 78 -5.44 -17.97 11.06
CA SER A 78 -6.34 -16.97 11.59
C SER A 78 -7.34 -16.55 10.52
N LEU A 79 -8.64 -16.72 10.83
CA LEU A 79 -9.76 -16.31 9.98
C LEU A 79 -10.54 -15.15 10.60
N ALA A 80 -9.89 -14.38 11.49
CA ALA A 80 -10.51 -13.21 12.11
C ALA A 80 -10.61 -12.04 11.11
N SER A 81 -9.54 -11.82 10.36
CA SER A 81 -9.46 -10.79 9.33
C SER A 81 -8.39 -11.14 8.29
N ALA A 82 -8.58 -10.61 7.08
CA ALA A 82 -7.58 -10.63 6.02
C ALA A 82 -6.99 -9.24 5.85
N LYS A 83 -5.67 -9.14 5.75
CA LYS A 83 -4.94 -7.89 5.57
C LYS A 83 -4.35 -7.80 4.17
N VAL A 84 -4.59 -6.68 3.50
CA VAL A 84 -4.15 -6.43 2.13
C VAL A 84 -3.51 -5.07 2.05
N LEU A 85 -2.31 -5.00 1.48
CA LEU A 85 -1.64 -3.74 1.17
C LEU A 85 -2.14 -3.25 -0.19
N ILE A 86 -2.69 -2.04 -0.22
CA ILE A 86 -3.19 -1.42 -1.44
C ILE A 86 -2.57 -0.04 -1.64
N ASP A 87 -2.44 0.37 -2.90
CA ASP A 87 -2.24 1.76 -3.30
C ASP A 87 -3.61 2.36 -3.67
N THR A 88 -3.99 3.45 -3.02
CA THR A 88 -5.30 4.07 -3.22
C THR A 88 -5.19 5.57 -3.48
N LEU A 89 -6.09 6.09 -4.31
CA LEU A 89 -6.33 7.53 -4.48
C LEU A 89 -7.23 8.10 -3.39
N SER A 90 -7.91 7.25 -2.61
CA SER A 90 -8.76 7.70 -1.51
C SER A 90 -7.93 8.16 -0.32
N MET A 91 -7.99 9.47 -0.06
CA MET A 91 -7.34 10.10 1.10
C MET A 91 -8.19 10.06 2.38
N HIS A 92 -9.45 9.61 2.29
CA HIS A 92 -10.36 9.49 3.42
C HIS A 92 -10.20 8.12 4.10
N GLN A 93 -10.67 7.97 5.33
CA GLN A 93 -10.72 6.67 5.97
C GLN A 93 -11.59 5.71 5.15
N ILE A 94 -11.10 4.49 4.94
CA ILE A 94 -11.84 3.41 4.28
C ILE A 94 -12.45 2.55 5.39
N GLU A 95 -13.75 2.72 5.61
CA GLU A 95 -14.55 1.94 6.55
C GLU A 95 -15.92 1.74 5.91
N GLU A 96 -16.05 0.64 5.17
CA GLU A 96 -17.23 0.36 4.34
C GLU A 96 -17.62 -1.11 4.46
N GLU A 97 -18.93 -1.38 4.48
CA GLU A 97 -19.46 -2.72 4.27
C GLU A 97 -19.50 -3.02 2.76
N ALA A 98 -19.14 -4.24 2.36
CA ALA A 98 -19.21 -4.68 0.98
C ALA A 98 -20.03 -5.97 0.88
N ILE A 99 -21.08 -5.94 0.06
CA ILE A 99 -21.87 -7.13 -0.23
C ILE A 99 -21.16 -7.92 -1.31
N ILE A 100 -20.72 -9.14 -0.98
CA ILE A 100 -20.03 -10.02 -1.92
C ILE A 100 -21.05 -11.02 -2.46
N GLN A 101 -21.21 -11.07 -3.78
CA GLN A 101 -22.02 -12.10 -4.42
C GLN A 101 -21.17 -13.34 -4.67
N VAL A 102 -21.61 -14.47 -4.11
CA VAL A 102 -21.03 -15.79 -4.36
C VAL A 102 -22.13 -16.64 -4.96
N GLU A 103 -21.97 -16.95 -6.25
CA GLU A 103 -23.01 -17.63 -7.05
C GLU A 103 -24.33 -16.83 -7.00
N ASP A 104 -25.38 -17.37 -6.38
CA ASP A 104 -26.70 -16.73 -6.23
C ASP A 104 -26.96 -16.18 -4.80
N LYS A 105 -25.95 -16.16 -3.93
CA LYS A 105 -26.08 -15.73 -2.52
C LYS A 105 -25.19 -14.54 -2.21
N GLY A 106 -25.80 -13.48 -1.69
CA GLY A 106 -25.09 -12.31 -1.15
C GLY A 106 -24.66 -12.55 0.30
N PHE A 107 -23.40 -12.27 0.60
CA PHE A 107 -22.85 -12.25 1.95
C PHE A 107 -22.61 -10.79 2.37
N LYS A 108 -22.93 -10.46 3.62
CA LYS A 108 -22.71 -9.15 4.23
C LYS A 108 -21.52 -9.21 5.17
#